data_AF-V7EJW9-F1
#
_entry.id   AF-V7EJW9-F1
#
_cell.length_a   1.000
_cell.length_b   1.000
_cell.length_c   1.000
_cell.angle_alpha   90.00
_cell.angle_beta   90.00
_cell.angle_gamma   90.00
#
_symmetry.space_group_name_H-M   'P 1'
#
loop_
_entity.id
_entity.type
_entity.pdbx_description
1 polymer ?
#
loop_
_entity_poly.entity_id
_entity_poly.type
_entity_poly.pdbx_seq_one_letter_code
_entity_poly.pdbx_strand_id
1 'polypeptide(L)'
;MGGVYRVLRRMLLLRDQKMLGGVFELVHILRLSRLPWAPLMTAAQQAVRDTTNSPEFRITMDSSSPYRVAGVTTEYVTTAKLGADIKDWAMSPIPLPVGYGIANLADPVPLHTVSDVLPVPFDNPIAQLLTLQDLQPKKGAYDVRNIDQFADEVMINQNVYAYVNSVIRANQAVFGPDPDAPQIIMDAVGVINDLFNAERWETVLEANRVLLAKAAGDTITADAS
;
A
#
# COMPACT_ATOMS: atom_id res chain seq x y z
N MET A 1 6.12 17.13 -10.50
CA MET A 1 6.67 16.06 -9.63
C MET A 1 6.60 16.50 -8.18
N GLY A 2 5.85 15.79 -7.34
CA GLY A 2 5.52 16.26 -5.99
C GLY A 2 5.35 15.18 -4.92
N GLY A 3 6.03 14.05 -5.06
CA GLY A 3 6.00 12.91 -4.13
C GLY A 3 6.66 13.19 -2.77
N VAL A 4 7.34 12.18 -2.21
CA VAL A 4 7.89 12.21 -0.84
C VAL A 4 8.69 13.49 -0.53
N TYR A 5 9.49 13.98 -1.48
CA TYR A 5 10.22 15.24 -1.36
C TYR A 5 9.35 16.43 -0.91
N ARG A 6 8.17 16.64 -1.53
CA ARG A 6 7.32 17.80 -1.19
C ARG A 6 6.63 17.62 0.15
N VAL A 7 6.27 16.38 0.50
CA VAL A 7 5.68 16.04 1.79
C VAL A 7 6.69 16.34 2.89
N LEU A 8 7.91 15.81 2.79
CA LEU A 8 9.00 16.06 3.74
C LEU A 8 9.34 17.55 3.84
N ARG A 9 9.47 18.26 2.70
CA ARG A 9 9.70 19.71 2.70
C ARG A 9 8.64 20.47 3.48
N ARG A 10 7.36 20.13 3.28
CA ARG A 10 6.25 20.79 3.98
C ARG A 10 6.28 20.48 5.47
N MET A 11 6.60 19.23 5.83
CA MET A 11 6.73 18.84 7.23
C MET A 11 7.87 19.59 7.92
N LEU A 12 9.07 19.61 7.34
CA LEU A 12 10.23 20.31 7.91
C LEU A 12 9.95 21.80 8.12
N LEU A 13 9.28 22.48 7.18
CA LEU A 13 8.83 23.86 7.35
C LEU A 13 7.86 24.04 8.53
N LEU A 14 6.90 23.12 8.71
CA LEU A 14 5.95 23.18 9.83
C LEU A 14 6.62 22.85 11.17
N ARG A 15 7.65 22.00 11.19
CA ARG A 15 8.49 21.73 12.38
C ARG A 15 9.21 23.00 12.80
N ASP A 16 9.88 23.69 11.86
CA ASP A 16 10.64 24.91 12.15
C ASP A 16 9.72 26.06 12.60
N GLN A 17 8.48 26.09 12.10
CA GLN A 17 7.43 27.00 12.54
C GLN A 17 6.78 26.59 13.88
N LYS A 18 7.25 25.51 14.52
CA LYS A 18 6.69 24.93 15.76
C LYS A 18 5.20 24.57 15.68
N MET A 19 4.74 24.25 14.47
CA MET A 19 3.35 23.86 14.22
C MET A 19 3.16 22.34 14.29
N LEU A 20 4.13 21.55 13.87
CA LEU A 20 4.09 20.09 13.97
C LEU A 20 4.30 19.62 15.41
N GLY A 21 3.45 18.69 15.86
CA GLY A 21 3.54 18.10 17.19
C GLY A 21 3.11 19.02 18.34
N GLY A 22 2.84 20.30 18.07
CA GLY A 22 2.25 21.23 19.04
C GLY A 22 0.84 21.67 18.65
N VAL A 23 0.69 22.20 17.44
CA VAL A 23 -0.62 22.66 16.92
C VAL A 23 -1.29 21.58 16.08
N PHE A 24 -0.51 20.89 15.25
CA PHE A 24 -0.96 19.81 14.38
C PHE A 24 -0.39 18.48 14.85
N GLU A 25 -1.26 17.61 15.33
CA GLU A 25 -0.93 16.26 15.79
C GLU A 25 -1.25 15.18 14.75
N LEU A 26 -1.93 15.55 13.65
CA LEU A 26 -2.31 14.63 12.58
C LEU A 26 -1.97 15.21 11.22
N VAL A 27 -1.22 14.44 10.44
CA VAL A 27 -1.05 14.66 9.00
C VAL A 27 -1.76 13.55 8.25
N HIS A 28 -2.65 13.93 7.34
CA HIS A 28 -3.33 13.00 6.46
C HIS A 28 -2.88 13.22 5.02
N ILE A 29 -2.37 12.16 4.38
CA ILE A 29 -1.85 12.20 3.02
C ILE A 29 -2.88 11.54 2.10
N LEU A 30 -3.36 12.32 1.13
CA LEU A 30 -4.38 11.90 0.18
C LEU A 30 -3.79 11.19 -1.04
N ARG A 31 -4.47 10.13 -1.51
CA ARG A 31 -4.25 9.44 -2.79
C ARG A 31 -2.87 8.78 -2.94
N LEU A 32 -2.18 8.46 -1.85
CA LEU A 32 -0.85 7.89 -1.86
C LEU A 32 -0.78 6.68 -0.92
N SER A 33 -0.89 5.49 -1.51
CA SER A 33 -0.93 4.21 -0.79
C SER A 33 -0.04 3.14 -1.42
N ARG A 34 1.07 3.57 -2.03
CA ARG A 34 2.09 2.63 -2.53
C ARG A 34 2.85 2.04 -1.35
N LEU A 35 3.17 0.76 -1.39
CA LEU A 35 3.84 0.06 -0.29
C LEU A 35 5.15 0.73 0.18
N PRO A 36 6.02 1.27 -0.70
CA PRO A 36 7.24 1.92 -0.26
C PRO A 36 7.03 3.19 0.56
N TRP A 37 5.86 3.84 0.45
CA TRP A 37 5.55 5.01 1.28
C TRP A 37 5.36 4.67 2.75
N ALA A 38 4.91 3.45 3.05
CA ALA A 38 4.63 3.04 4.42
C ALA A 38 5.85 3.20 5.35
N PRO A 39 7.02 2.59 5.06
CA PRO A 39 8.17 2.77 5.92
C PRO A 39 8.75 4.19 5.91
N LEU A 40 8.71 4.90 4.77
CA LEU A 40 9.18 6.28 4.68
C LEU A 40 8.36 7.22 5.57
N MET A 41 7.03 7.07 5.59
CA MET A 41 6.16 7.88 6.44
C MET A 41 6.26 7.45 7.91
N THR A 42 6.49 6.18 8.21
CA THR A 42 6.78 5.73 9.57
C THR A 42 8.07 6.36 10.11
N ALA A 43 9.14 6.41 9.31
CA ALA A 43 10.38 7.10 9.67
C ALA A 43 10.13 8.59 9.93
N ALA A 44 9.42 9.27 9.04
CA ALA A 44 9.09 10.69 9.21
C ALA A 44 8.22 10.93 10.46
N GLN A 45 7.26 10.05 10.75
CA GLN A 45 6.43 10.13 11.94
C GLN A 45 7.29 10.01 13.22
N GLN A 46 8.17 9.01 13.29
CA GLN A 46 9.08 8.82 14.42
C GLN A 46 9.98 10.04 14.60
N ALA A 47 10.60 10.51 13.52
CA ALA A 47 11.49 11.65 13.58
C ALA A 47 10.78 12.95 14.02
N VAL A 48 9.52 13.17 13.63
CA VAL A 48 8.72 14.29 14.16
C VAL A 48 8.49 14.11 15.66
N ARG A 49 8.02 12.93 16.10
CA ARG A 49 7.75 12.65 17.53
C ARG A 49 8.96 12.95 18.39
N ASP A 50 10.15 12.53 17.94
CA ASP A 50 11.40 12.70 18.64
C ASP A 50 11.86 14.18 18.66
N THR A 51 11.76 14.88 17.53
CA THR A 51 12.25 16.26 17.41
C THR A 51 11.32 17.30 18.02
N THR A 52 10.02 17.00 18.15
CA THR A 52 9.03 17.91 18.73
C THR A 52 8.52 17.49 20.11
N ASN A 53 8.97 16.36 20.65
CA ASN A 53 8.49 15.74 21.89
C ASN A 53 6.98 15.47 21.90
N SER A 54 6.47 14.91 20.79
CA SER A 54 5.02 14.79 20.53
C SER A 54 4.60 13.34 20.27
N PRO A 55 4.53 12.47 21.29
CA PRO A 55 4.35 11.02 21.12
C PRO A 55 3.05 10.64 20.38
N GLU A 56 2.01 11.47 20.50
CA GLU A 56 0.71 11.23 19.86
C GLU A 56 0.64 11.65 18.39
N PHE A 57 1.70 12.29 17.85
CA PHE A 57 1.71 12.72 16.45
C PHE A 57 1.50 11.54 15.50
N ARG A 58 0.59 11.67 14.53
CA ARG A 58 0.23 10.62 13.59
C ARG A 58 0.32 11.08 12.14
N ILE A 59 0.83 10.21 11.29
CA ILE A 59 0.72 10.30 9.83
C ILE A 59 -0.20 9.18 9.37
N THR A 60 -1.20 9.55 8.57
CA THR A 60 -2.15 8.61 7.99
C THR A 60 -2.18 8.77 6.48
N MET A 61 -2.47 7.68 5.78
CA MET A 61 -2.60 7.63 4.32
C MET A 61 -3.91 6.94 3.97
N ASP A 62 -4.61 7.40 2.93
CA ASP A 62 -5.80 6.74 2.41
C ASP A 62 -5.53 5.99 1.10
N SER A 63 -6.38 4.99 0.83
CA SER A 63 -6.35 4.23 -0.41
C SER A 63 -7.76 3.94 -0.88
N SER A 64 -8.16 4.50 -2.01
CA SER A 64 -9.40 4.10 -2.71
C SER A 64 -9.20 2.88 -3.61
N SER A 65 -7.94 2.47 -3.85
CA SER A 65 -7.61 1.37 -4.76
C SER A 65 -8.31 0.06 -4.42
N PRO A 66 -8.40 -0.40 -3.15
CA PRO A 66 -9.10 -1.65 -2.82
C PRO A 66 -10.54 -1.69 -3.32
N TYR A 67 -11.24 -0.56 -3.25
CA TYR A 67 -12.63 -0.42 -3.68
C TYR A 67 -12.76 -0.36 -5.20
N ARG A 68 -11.86 0.39 -5.86
CA ARG A 68 -11.88 0.53 -7.33
C ARG A 68 -11.54 -0.77 -8.04
N VAL A 69 -10.54 -1.50 -7.55
CA VAL A 69 -10.09 -2.77 -8.12
C VAL A 69 -11.22 -3.82 -8.09
N ALA A 70 -11.96 -3.91 -7.00
CA ALA A 70 -13.12 -4.81 -6.95
C ALA A 70 -14.30 -4.27 -7.77
N GLY A 71 -14.81 -3.09 -7.42
CA GLY A 71 -16.10 -2.61 -7.91
C GLY A 71 -16.10 -2.09 -9.36
N VAL A 72 -14.94 -1.72 -9.92
CA VAL A 72 -14.84 -1.20 -11.30
C VAL A 72 -14.27 -2.24 -12.25
N THR A 73 -13.24 -2.98 -11.83
CA THR A 73 -12.51 -3.89 -12.73
C THR A 73 -12.80 -5.37 -12.48
N THR A 74 -13.56 -5.73 -11.43
CA THR A 74 -13.82 -7.15 -11.06
C THR A 74 -12.50 -7.92 -10.85
N GLU A 75 -11.59 -7.27 -10.15
CA GLU A 75 -10.28 -7.78 -9.81
C GLU A 75 -10.12 -7.83 -8.28
N TYR A 76 -9.17 -8.63 -7.83
CA TYR A 76 -8.74 -8.68 -6.44
C TYR A 76 -7.22 -8.62 -6.34
N VAL A 77 -6.71 -8.39 -5.14
CA VAL A 77 -5.28 -8.44 -4.82
C VAL A 77 -5.07 -9.39 -3.65
N THR A 78 -3.88 -9.99 -3.58
CA THR A 78 -3.41 -10.74 -2.41
C THR A 78 -2.32 -9.96 -1.68
N THR A 79 -1.98 -10.36 -0.46
CA THR A 79 -0.86 -9.78 0.28
C THR A 79 0.40 -9.83 -0.58
N ALA A 80 1.07 -8.68 -0.72
CA ALA A 80 2.26 -8.55 -1.54
C ALA A 80 3.39 -9.44 -1.02
N LYS A 81 4.07 -10.09 -1.97
CA LYS A 81 5.32 -10.80 -1.69
C LYS A 81 6.46 -9.79 -1.81
N LEU A 82 6.80 -9.16 -0.69
CA LEU A 82 7.90 -8.21 -0.63
C LEU A 82 9.22 -8.94 -0.87
N GLY A 83 10.05 -8.38 -1.73
CA GLY A 83 11.38 -8.90 -2.05
C GLY A 83 12.45 -7.82 -1.89
N ALA A 84 13.69 -8.20 -2.16
CA ALA A 84 14.84 -7.28 -2.12
C ALA A 84 14.84 -6.25 -3.27
N ASP A 85 14.02 -6.46 -4.30
CA ASP A 85 13.83 -5.51 -5.39
C ASP A 85 12.61 -4.61 -5.11
N ILE A 86 12.77 -3.30 -5.27
CA ILE A 86 11.70 -2.32 -5.09
C ILE A 86 10.49 -2.57 -5.99
N LYS A 87 10.67 -3.24 -7.15
CA LYS A 87 9.57 -3.59 -8.05
C LYS A 87 8.60 -4.61 -7.41
N ASP A 88 9.08 -5.41 -6.45
CA ASP A 88 8.28 -6.40 -5.74
C ASP A 88 7.36 -5.74 -4.69
N TRP A 89 7.57 -4.44 -4.42
CA TRP A 89 6.80 -3.63 -3.48
C TRP A 89 5.59 -2.95 -4.14
N ALA A 90 4.83 -3.72 -4.91
CA ALA A 90 3.64 -3.26 -5.60
C ALA A 90 2.44 -4.18 -5.37
N MET A 91 1.24 -3.59 -5.32
CA MET A 91 -0.02 -4.35 -5.32
C MET A 91 -0.39 -4.65 -6.77
N SER A 92 -0.50 -5.93 -7.12
CA SER A 92 -0.82 -6.38 -8.48
C SER A 92 -2.25 -6.93 -8.53
N PRO A 93 -3.19 -6.26 -9.24
CA PRO A 93 -4.53 -6.78 -9.46
C PRO A 93 -4.54 -8.09 -10.23
N ILE A 94 -5.48 -8.96 -9.88
CA ILE A 94 -5.72 -10.27 -10.47
C ILE A 94 -7.20 -10.33 -10.87
N PRO A 95 -7.52 -10.61 -12.14
CA PRO A 95 -8.90 -10.79 -12.57
C PRO A 95 -9.57 -11.93 -11.82
N LEU A 96 -10.78 -11.70 -11.30
CA LEU A 96 -11.58 -12.79 -10.74
C LEU A 96 -12.01 -13.73 -11.88
N PRO A 97 -11.81 -15.06 -11.76
CA PRO A 97 -12.31 -16.00 -12.75
C PRO A 97 -13.84 -16.04 -12.72
N VAL A 98 -14.47 -15.47 -13.74
CA VAL A 98 -15.94 -15.38 -13.84
C VAL A 98 -16.46 -15.92 -15.16
N GLY A 99 -17.68 -16.45 -15.17
CA GLY A 99 -18.39 -16.86 -16.37
C GLY A 99 -19.37 -18.00 -16.16
N TYR A 100 -20.26 -18.21 -17.14
CA TYR A 100 -21.30 -19.26 -17.12
C TYR A 100 -20.75 -20.65 -16.77
N GLY A 101 -19.66 -21.08 -17.40
CA GLY A 101 -19.06 -22.39 -17.14
C GLY A 101 -18.51 -22.52 -15.72
N ILE A 102 -17.89 -21.47 -15.19
CA ILE A 102 -17.32 -21.45 -13.84
C ILE A 102 -18.43 -21.45 -12.77
N ALA A 103 -19.46 -20.63 -12.99
CA ALA A 103 -20.60 -20.51 -12.07
C ALA A 103 -21.42 -21.82 -11.94
N ASN A 104 -21.31 -22.71 -12.95
CA ASN A 104 -22.04 -23.98 -13.02
C ASN A 104 -21.12 -25.22 -12.89
N LEU A 105 -19.89 -25.07 -12.39
CA LEU A 105 -19.07 -26.23 -12.04
C LEU A 105 -19.79 -27.13 -11.03
N ALA A 106 -19.67 -28.45 -11.22
CA ALA A 106 -20.32 -29.44 -10.36
C ALA A 106 -19.73 -29.43 -8.94
N ASP A 107 -18.41 -29.31 -8.85
CA ASP A 107 -17.68 -29.20 -7.59
C ASP A 107 -17.30 -27.73 -7.34
N PRO A 108 -17.79 -27.12 -6.24
CA PRO A 108 -17.42 -25.76 -5.90
C PRO A 108 -15.92 -25.62 -5.59
N VAL A 109 -15.33 -24.51 -6.03
CA VAL A 109 -13.91 -24.21 -5.84
C VAL A 109 -13.74 -23.32 -4.60
N PRO A 110 -13.11 -23.78 -3.52
CA PRO A 110 -12.88 -22.96 -2.33
C PRO A 110 -12.00 -21.74 -2.64
N LEU A 111 -12.37 -20.55 -2.14
CA LEU A 111 -11.62 -19.32 -2.44
C LEU A 111 -10.20 -19.30 -1.87
N HIS A 112 -9.96 -20.03 -0.78
CA HIS A 112 -8.69 -20.05 -0.06
C HIS A 112 -7.72 -21.15 -0.51
N THR A 113 -8.05 -21.92 -1.56
CA THR A 113 -7.24 -23.03 -2.06
C THR A 113 -6.85 -22.82 -3.52
N VAL A 114 -5.61 -23.16 -3.86
CA VAL A 114 -5.11 -23.14 -5.26
C VAL A 114 -5.85 -24.19 -6.08
N SER A 115 -6.31 -23.81 -7.27
CA SER A 115 -6.88 -24.73 -8.27
C SER A 115 -6.57 -24.27 -9.69
N ASP A 116 -6.88 -25.10 -10.69
CA ASP A 116 -6.71 -24.73 -12.10
C ASP A 116 -7.55 -23.52 -12.51
N VAL A 117 -8.71 -23.33 -11.87
CA VAL A 117 -9.63 -22.21 -12.13
C VAL A 117 -9.24 -20.97 -11.33
N LEU A 118 -8.76 -21.16 -10.09
CA LEU A 118 -8.31 -20.09 -9.18
C LEU A 118 -6.84 -20.33 -8.79
N PRO A 119 -5.88 -19.91 -9.62
CA PRO A 119 -4.46 -20.18 -9.39
C PRO A 119 -3.88 -19.35 -8.23
N VAL A 120 -4.50 -18.21 -7.92
CA VAL A 120 -4.10 -17.34 -6.80
C VAL A 120 -5.26 -17.25 -5.80
N PRO A 121 -5.25 -18.00 -4.69
CA PRO A 121 -6.34 -17.98 -3.74
C PRO A 121 -6.40 -16.68 -2.95
N PHE A 122 -7.57 -16.42 -2.38
CA PHE A 122 -7.78 -15.35 -1.43
C PHE A 122 -7.08 -15.72 -0.11
N ASP A 123 -6.45 -14.74 0.52
CA ASP A 123 -5.68 -14.93 1.76
C ASP A 123 -6.36 -14.32 2.99
N ASN A 124 -7.54 -13.72 2.83
CA ASN A 124 -8.33 -13.24 3.96
C ASN A 124 -9.06 -14.39 4.71
N PRO A 125 -9.35 -14.23 6.01
CA PRO A 125 -10.03 -15.27 6.81
C PRO A 125 -11.45 -15.64 6.34
N ILE A 126 -12.21 -14.68 5.77
CA ILE A 126 -13.58 -14.93 5.28
C ILE A 126 -13.57 -15.89 4.08
N ALA A 127 -12.51 -15.88 3.27
CA ALA A 127 -12.36 -16.79 2.12
C ALA A 127 -12.31 -18.28 2.52
N GLN A 128 -12.08 -18.59 3.79
CA GLN A 128 -12.15 -19.97 4.31
C GLN A 128 -13.57 -20.53 4.30
N LEU A 129 -14.58 -19.66 4.26
CA LEU A 129 -15.99 -20.01 4.36
C LEU A 129 -16.73 -19.98 3.03
N LEU A 130 -16.05 -19.58 1.94
CA LEU A 130 -16.67 -19.26 0.67
C LEU A 130 -16.00 -20.00 -0.49
N THR A 131 -16.79 -20.16 -1.56
CA THR A 131 -16.38 -20.73 -2.84
C THR A 131 -16.50 -19.69 -3.95
N LEU A 132 -15.83 -19.95 -5.08
CA LEU A 132 -15.92 -19.11 -6.27
C LEU A 132 -17.35 -19.06 -6.84
N GLN A 133 -18.15 -20.09 -6.59
CA GLN A 133 -19.55 -20.17 -7.00
C GLN A 133 -20.45 -19.30 -6.11
N ASP A 134 -20.11 -19.11 -4.84
CA ASP A 134 -20.84 -18.17 -3.95
C ASP A 134 -20.72 -16.73 -4.42
N LEU A 135 -19.60 -16.39 -5.09
CA LEU A 135 -19.40 -15.08 -5.70
C LEU A 135 -20.16 -14.92 -7.02
N GLN A 136 -20.71 -15.99 -7.59
CA GLN A 136 -21.35 -16.01 -8.90
C GLN A 136 -22.79 -16.52 -8.84
N PRO A 137 -23.70 -15.80 -8.15
CA PRO A 137 -25.09 -16.24 -7.98
C PRO A 137 -25.89 -16.22 -9.30
N LYS A 138 -25.44 -15.45 -10.31
CA LYS A 138 -26.08 -15.37 -11.63
C LYS A 138 -25.47 -16.39 -12.58
N LYS A 139 -26.23 -17.46 -12.85
CA LYS A 139 -25.76 -18.68 -13.54
C LYS A 139 -26.33 -18.84 -14.96
N GLY A 140 -27.05 -17.85 -15.47
CA GLY A 140 -27.60 -17.88 -16.82
C GLY A 140 -26.51 -17.70 -17.89
N ALA A 141 -26.69 -18.35 -19.04
CA ALA A 141 -25.74 -18.27 -20.15
C ALA A 141 -25.65 -16.86 -20.79
N TYR A 142 -26.67 -16.03 -20.57
CA TYR A 142 -26.79 -14.68 -21.12
C TYR A 142 -26.78 -13.59 -20.04
N ASP A 143 -26.42 -13.93 -18.80
CA ASP A 143 -26.26 -12.93 -17.74
C ASP A 143 -25.07 -12.02 -18.08
N VAL A 144 -25.33 -10.71 -18.13
CA VAL A 144 -24.31 -9.70 -18.48
C VAL A 144 -23.17 -9.65 -17.45
N ARG A 145 -23.46 -10.04 -16.20
CA ARG A 145 -22.51 -10.09 -15.09
C ARG A 145 -22.88 -11.23 -14.17
N ASN A 146 -21.97 -12.19 -13.97
CA ASN A 146 -22.22 -13.37 -13.11
C ASN A 146 -22.16 -13.05 -11.61
N ILE A 147 -21.49 -11.95 -11.25
CA ILE A 147 -21.32 -11.50 -9.88
C ILE A 147 -22.35 -10.43 -9.49
N ASP A 148 -22.59 -10.27 -8.19
CA ASP A 148 -23.49 -9.29 -7.61
C ASP A 148 -22.80 -8.42 -6.54
N GLN A 149 -23.59 -7.66 -5.79
CA GLN A 149 -23.05 -6.79 -4.74
C GLN A 149 -22.36 -7.58 -3.61
N PHE A 150 -22.86 -8.78 -3.26
CA PHE A 150 -22.21 -9.59 -2.24
C PHE A 150 -20.79 -9.97 -2.67
N ALA A 151 -20.63 -10.39 -3.92
CA ALA A 151 -19.33 -10.70 -4.48
C ALA A 151 -18.38 -9.48 -4.51
N ASP A 152 -18.90 -8.30 -4.85
CA ASP A 152 -18.14 -7.05 -4.79
C ASP A 152 -17.62 -6.77 -3.38
N GLU A 153 -18.46 -6.88 -2.35
CA GLU A 153 -18.05 -6.65 -0.96
C GLU A 153 -17.02 -7.67 -0.46
N VAL A 154 -17.12 -8.94 -0.88
CA VAL A 154 -16.12 -9.96 -0.55
C VAL A 154 -14.76 -9.65 -1.20
N MET A 155 -14.76 -9.21 -2.46
CA MET A 155 -13.53 -8.77 -3.13
C MET A 155 -12.96 -7.49 -2.51
N ILE A 156 -13.81 -6.53 -2.13
CA ILE A 156 -13.38 -5.33 -1.41
C ILE A 156 -12.71 -5.73 -0.08
N ASN A 157 -13.31 -6.65 0.68
CA ASN A 157 -12.75 -7.15 1.93
C ASN A 157 -11.39 -7.81 1.71
N GLN A 158 -11.27 -8.70 0.72
CA GLN A 158 -10.00 -9.31 0.31
C GLN A 158 -8.94 -8.24 0.01
N ASN A 159 -9.31 -7.23 -0.77
CA ASN A 159 -8.39 -6.17 -1.15
C ASN A 159 -7.95 -5.33 0.06
N VAL A 160 -8.88 -4.92 0.91
CA VAL A 160 -8.56 -4.16 2.13
C VAL A 160 -7.63 -4.96 3.04
N TYR A 161 -7.93 -6.25 3.25
CA TYR A 161 -7.10 -7.15 4.04
C TYR A 161 -5.68 -7.23 3.49
N ALA A 162 -5.54 -7.49 2.18
CA ALA A 162 -4.25 -7.57 1.51
C ALA A 162 -3.45 -6.27 1.58
N TYR A 163 -4.08 -5.10 1.37
CA TYR A 163 -3.41 -3.80 1.48
C TYR A 163 -2.92 -3.53 2.90
N VAL A 164 -3.77 -3.73 3.92
CA VAL A 164 -3.40 -3.51 5.33
C VAL A 164 -2.25 -4.43 5.74
N ASN A 165 -2.34 -5.73 5.43
CA ASN A 165 -1.26 -6.68 5.72
C ASN A 165 0.04 -6.32 4.99
N SER A 166 -0.04 -5.92 3.73
CA SER A 166 1.14 -5.54 2.95
C SER A 166 1.81 -4.30 3.53
N VAL A 167 1.05 -3.33 4.02
CA VAL A 167 1.58 -2.13 4.71
C VAL A 167 2.25 -2.50 6.04
N ILE A 168 1.65 -3.42 6.81
CA ILE A 168 2.27 -3.92 8.05
C ILE A 168 3.59 -4.62 7.75
N ARG A 169 3.60 -5.53 6.76
CA ARG A 169 4.81 -6.25 6.33
C ARG A 169 5.88 -5.31 5.78
N ALA A 170 5.51 -4.29 5.03
CA ALA A 170 6.44 -3.28 4.51
C ALA A 170 7.16 -2.52 5.64
N ASN A 171 6.45 -2.22 6.73
CA ASN A 171 7.07 -1.65 7.92
C ASN A 171 7.95 -2.67 8.66
N GLN A 172 7.50 -3.92 8.80
CA GLN A 172 8.29 -4.98 9.44
C GLN A 172 9.59 -5.28 8.68
N ALA A 173 9.58 -5.23 7.36
CA ALA A 173 10.76 -5.42 6.52
C ALA A 173 11.85 -4.36 6.76
N VAL A 174 11.49 -3.18 7.30
CA VAL A 174 12.42 -2.08 7.57
C VAL A 174 12.75 -1.96 9.05
N PHE A 175 11.73 -2.03 9.92
CA PHE A 175 11.84 -1.75 11.36
C PHE A 175 11.69 -3.00 12.23
N GLY A 176 11.52 -4.17 11.64
CA GLY A 176 11.43 -5.44 12.36
C GLY A 176 12.78 -5.91 12.90
N PRO A 177 12.79 -7.04 13.64
CA PRO A 177 14.01 -7.59 14.23
C PRO A 177 15.03 -8.06 13.18
N ASP A 178 14.55 -8.50 12.02
CA ASP A 178 15.38 -8.98 10.90
C ASP A 178 15.02 -8.18 9.62
N PRO A 179 15.55 -6.96 9.44
CA PRO A 179 15.23 -6.14 8.27
C PRO A 179 15.70 -6.77 6.96
N ASP A 180 14.81 -6.85 5.98
CA ASP A 180 15.02 -7.47 4.67
C ASP A 180 14.54 -6.59 3.49
N ALA A 181 14.25 -5.31 3.76
CA ALA A 181 13.81 -4.37 2.75
C ALA A 181 14.91 -4.02 1.72
N PRO A 182 14.53 -3.59 0.50
CA PRO A 182 15.46 -3.07 -0.49
C PRO A 182 16.35 -1.97 0.08
N GLN A 183 17.65 -2.02 -0.23
CA GLN A 183 18.63 -1.05 0.29
C GLN A 183 18.22 0.41 0.02
N ILE A 184 17.58 0.68 -1.13
CA ILE A 184 17.11 2.02 -1.47
C ILE A 184 16.06 2.57 -0.50
N ILE A 185 15.23 1.70 0.10
CA ILE A 185 14.27 2.10 1.14
C ILE A 185 15.03 2.36 2.44
N MET A 186 15.97 1.48 2.81
CA MET A 186 16.79 1.62 4.02
C MET A 186 17.57 2.94 4.01
N ASP A 187 18.22 3.26 2.89
CA ASP A 187 18.96 4.50 2.69
C ASP A 187 18.04 5.72 2.79
N ALA A 188 16.86 5.66 2.17
CA ALA A 188 15.89 6.74 2.22
C ALA A 188 15.32 6.96 3.63
N VAL A 189 15.11 5.89 4.42
CA VAL A 189 14.71 5.97 5.83
C VAL A 189 15.81 6.62 6.66
N GLY A 190 17.08 6.24 6.45
CA GLY A 190 18.23 6.88 7.10
C GLY A 190 18.29 8.37 6.80
N VAL A 191 18.15 8.76 5.54
CA VAL A 191 18.10 10.16 5.11
C VAL A 191 16.94 10.92 5.76
N ILE A 192 15.76 10.31 5.89
CA ILE A 192 14.62 10.95 6.57
C ILE A 192 14.96 11.25 8.03
N ASN A 193 15.59 10.32 8.74
CA ASN A 193 16.00 10.54 10.13
C ASN A 193 17.03 11.69 10.22
N ASP A 194 18.02 11.73 9.32
CA ASP A 194 19.02 12.80 9.28
C ASP A 194 18.39 14.16 8.97
N LEU A 195 17.43 14.21 8.05
CA LEU A 195 16.72 15.44 7.66
C LEU A 195 16.04 16.12 8.84
N PHE A 196 15.40 15.34 9.71
CA PHE A 196 14.67 15.87 10.85
C PHE A 196 15.59 16.33 11.99
N ASN A 197 16.86 15.93 11.99
CA ASN A 197 17.87 16.36 12.96
C ASN A 197 18.81 17.45 12.44
N ALA A 198 18.82 17.71 11.13
CA ALA A 198 19.70 18.69 10.50
C ALA A 198 19.19 20.14 10.66
N GLU A 199 20.10 21.06 11.03
CA GLU A 199 19.83 22.51 11.02
C GLU A 199 19.62 23.05 9.60
N ARG A 200 20.40 22.56 8.62
CA ARG A 200 20.32 22.95 7.20
C ARG A 200 19.70 21.85 6.34
N TRP A 201 18.50 21.43 6.74
CA TRP A 201 17.79 20.31 6.12
C TRP A 201 17.49 20.52 4.63
N GLU A 202 17.41 21.77 4.13
CA GLU A 202 17.13 22.05 2.72
C GLU A 202 18.22 21.50 1.80
N THR A 203 19.47 21.57 2.24
CA THR A 203 20.63 21.09 1.45
C THR A 203 20.62 19.56 1.39
N VAL A 204 20.34 18.92 2.52
CA VAL A 204 20.22 17.46 2.61
C VAL A 204 19.03 16.96 1.78
N LEU A 205 17.91 17.68 1.82
CA LEU A 205 16.70 17.30 1.11
C LEU A 205 16.88 17.39 -0.41
N GLU A 206 17.53 18.46 -0.89
CA GLU A 206 17.80 18.63 -2.31
C GLU A 206 18.80 17.59 -2.82
N ALA A 207 19.89 17.36 -2.07
CA ALA A 207 20.89 16.36 -2.43
C ALA A 207 20.31 14.94 -2.56
N ASN A 208 19.29 14.60 -1.77
CA ASN A 208 18.68 13.27 -1.73
C ASN A 208 17.36 13.17 -2.50
N ARG A 209 16.98 14.20 -3.27
CA ARG A 209 15.70 14.25 -3.99
C ARG A 209 15.48 13.04 -4.91
N VAL A 210 16.51 12.61 -5.63
CA VAL A 210 16.46 11.46 -6.54
C VAL A 210 16.30 10.15 -5.79
N LEU A 211 17.04 9.97 -4.69
CA LEU A 211 16.95 8.78 -3.84
C LEU A 211 15.52 8.64 -3.28
N LEU A 212 14.99 9.71 -2.68
CA LEU A 212 13.66 9.72 -2.08
C LEU A 212 12.55 9.43 -3.11
N ALA A 213 12.67 9.97 -4.32
CA ALA A 213 11.72 9.69 -5.40
C ALA A 213 11.79 8.23 -5.87
N LYS A 214 12.99 7.68 -6.08
CA LYS A 214 13.14 6.26 -6.45
C LYS A 214 12.65 5.32 -5.36
N ALA A 215 12.98 5.59 -4.10
CA ALA A 215 12.50 4.82 -2.96
C ALA A 215 10.96 4.85 -2.85
N ALA A 216 10.33 5.97 -3.20
CA ALA A 216 8.88 6.12 -3.25
C ALA A 216 8.20 5.43 -4.45
N GLY A 217 8.98 4.82 -5.35
CA GLY A 217 8.51 4.23 -6.60
C GLY A 217 8.09 5.26 -7.66
N ASP A 218 8.63 6.48 -7.62
CA ASP A 218 8.39 7.50 -8.65
C ASP A 218 9.31 7.30 -9.85
N THR A 219 8.77 7.41 -11.06
CA THR A 219 9.55 7.44 -12.30
C THR A 219 10.16 8.82 -12.48
N ILE A 220 11.49 8.91 -12.39
CA ILE A 220 12.22 10.17 -12.60
C ILE A 220 12.57 10.28 -14.08
N THR A 221 11.96 11.22 -14.80
CA THR A 221 12.40 11.60 -16.16
C THR A 221 13.68 12.42 -16.07
N ALA A 222 14.60 12.21 -17.02
CA ALA A 222 15.98 12.72 -17.01
C ALA A 222 16.13 14.26 -17.03
N ASP A 223 15.06 15.03 -17.25
CA ASP A 223 15.14 16.48 -17.49
C ASP A 223 15.10 17.34 -16.22
N ALA A 224 15.68 16.87 -15.11
CA ALA A 224 15.68 17.60 -13.85
C ALA A 224 17.07 17.65 -13.19
N SER A 225 18.11 17.83 -14.01
CA SER A 225 19.44 18.29 -13.59
C SER A 225 19.56 19.79 -13.71
#